data_AF-A0AAJ3EC52-F1
#
_entry.id   AF-A0AAJ3EC52-F1
#
_cell.length_a   1.000
_cell.length_b   1.000
_cell.length_c   1.000
_cell.angle_alpha   90.00
_cell.angle_beta   90.00
_cell.angle_gamma   90.00
#
_symmetry.space_group_name_H-M   'P 1'
#
loop_
_entity.id
_entity.type
_entity.pdbx_description
1 polymer ?
#
loop_
_entity_poly.entity_id
_entity_poly.type
_entity_poly.pdbx_seq_one_letter_code
_entity_poly.pdbx_strand_id
1 'polypeptide(L)'
;MSDSPKSLGWMDHGKTDCGLLVMSRWDSPDRDDNTKDLQRFVKDVKRSGLNHSRIERFDGDQFPEWVGELHCNDAQCQCRRFLRTKQA
;
A
#
# COMPACT_ATOMS: atom_id res chain seq x y z
N MET A 1 20.99 15.54 -19.01
CA MET A 1 21.01 15.71 -17.54
C MET A 1 20.63 14.36 -16.97
N SER A 2 21.24 13.91 -15.87
CA SER A 2 20.84 12.64 -15.25
C SER A 2 19.48 12.88 -14.58
N ASP A 3 18.42 12.71 -15.36
CA ASP A 3 17.02 12.93 -14.94
C ASP A 3 16.56 11.76 -14.07
N SER A 4 17.26 11.52 -12.96
CA SER A 4 16.78 10.62 -11.93
C SER A 4 15.51 11.24 -11.34
N PRO A 5 14.37 10.52 -11.34
CA PRO A 5 13.14 11.02 -10.76
C PRO A 5 13.34 11.53 -9.33
N LYS A 6 12.69 12.65 -8.98
CA LYS A 6 12.80 13.23 -7.64
C LYS A 6 12.09 12.33 -6.63
N SER A 7 12.77 11.88 -5.58
CA SER A 7 12.12 11.12 -4.50
C SER A 7 11.07 11.99 -3.79
N LEU A 8 9.88 11.43 -3.60
CA LEU A 8 8.77 11.98 -2.83
C LEU A 8 8.71 11.40 -1.41
N GLY A 9 9.58 10.43 -1.09
CA GLY A 9 9.64 9.75 0.19
C GLY A 9 9.09 8.33 0.14
N TRP A 10 8.88 7.73 1.31
CA TRP A 10 8.51 6.33 1.45
C TRP A 10 7.03 6.16 1.76
N MET A 11 6.43 5.08 1.26
CA MET A 11 5.10 4.64 1.65
C MET A 11 5.13 3.23 2.23
N ASP A 12 4.34 3.04 3.28
CA ASP A 12 4.02 1.72 3.81
C ASP A 12 2.65 1.27 3.32
N HIS A 13 2.55 -0.01 3.02
CA HIS A 13 1.41 -0.63 2.39
C HIS A 13 0.99 -1.90 3.13
N GLY A 14 -0.31 -2.10 3.28
CA GLY A 14 -0.92 -3.38 3.59
C GLY A 14 -1.50 -3.96 2.31
N LYS A 15 -0.93 -5.07 1.83
CA LYS A 15 -1.34 -5.74 0.60
C LYS A 15 -1.86 -7.14 0.85
N THR A 16 -2.77 -7.60 0.00
CA THR A 16 -3.15 -9.02 0.01
C THR A 16 -1.98 -9.88 -0.48
N ASP A 17 -2.09 -11.19 -0.31
CA ASP A 17 -1.21 -12.20 -0.88
C ASP A 17 -1.11 -12.12 -2.42
N CYS A 18 -2.23 -11.87 -3.11
CA CYS A 18 -2.21 -11.58 -4.55
C CYS A 18 -1.78 -10.15 -4.91
N GLY A 19 -1.35 -9.37 -3.91
CA GLY A 19 -0.73 -8.07 -4.14
C GLY A 19 -1.70 -6.92 -4.32
N LEU A 20 -2.97 -6.96 -3.92
CA LEU A 20 -3.84 -5.78 -3.92
C LEU A 20 -3.49 -4.85 -2.76
N LEU A 21 -3.26 -3.54 -2.99
CA LEU A 21 -3.16 -2.55 -1.91
C LEU A 21 -4.52 -2.34 -1.25
N VAL A 22 -4.59 -2.54 0.06
CA VAL A 22 -5.81 -2.31 0.86
C VAL A 22 -5.64 -1.12 1.80
N MET A 23 -4.42 -0.94 2.33
CA MET A 23 -4.10 0.12 3.29
C MET A 23 -2.80 0.78 2.88
N SER A 24 -2.67 2.09 3.07
CA SER A 24 -1.44 2.84 2.78
C SER A 24 -1.25 3.99 3.76
N ARG A 25 0.01 4.31 4.05
CA ARG A 25 0.41 5.53 4.76
C ARG A 25 1.72 6.07 4.19
N TRP A 26 1.90 7.38 4.22
CA TRP A 26 3.20 8.01 3.96
C TRP A 26 4.08 7.90 5.20
N ASP A 27 5.36 7.57 5.00
CA ASP A 27 6.38 7.74 6.02
C ASP A 27 6.65 9.23 6.18
N SER A 28 6.38 9.76 7.37
CA SER A 28 6.47 11.20 7.66
C SER A 28 7.50 11.41 8.77
N PRO A 29 8.81 11.22 8.52
CA PRO A 29 9.83 11.20 9.55
C PRO A 29 9.90 12.49 10.38
N ASP A 30 9.46 13.61 9.82
CA ASP A 30 9.43 14.91 10.48
C ASP A 30 8.29 15.06 11.52
N ARG A 31 7.38 14.07 11.61
CA ARG A 31 6.32 14.05 12.61
C ARG A 31 6.74 13.25 13.84
N ASP A 32 6.58 13.85 15.02
CA ASP A 32 6.89 13.23 16.31
C ASP A 32 6.14 11.89 16.56
N ASP A 33 4.95 11.72 15.96
CA ASP A 33 4.13 10.53 16.10
C ASP A 33 4.39 9.45 15.04
N ASN A 34 5.27 9.70 14.06
CA ASN A 34 5.45 8.82 12.89
C ASN A 34 5.80 7.38 13.27
N THR A 35 6.71 7.18 14.23
CA THR A 35 7.11 5.83 14.67
C THR A 35 5.96 5.08 15.32
N LYS A 36 5.15 5.76 16.15
CA LYS A 36 3.99 5.15 16.82
C LYS A 36 2.88 4.84 15.81
N ASP A 37 2.66 5.75 14.87
CA ASP A 37 1.71 5.57 13.77
C ASP A 37 2.11 4.39 12.87
N LEU A 38 3.41 4.28 12.50
CA LEU A 38 3.96 3.14 11.77
C LEU A 38 3.71 1.81 12.50
N GLN A 39 4.03 1.76 13.80
CA GLN A 39 3.81 0.54 14.59
C GLN A 39 2.34 0.14 14.64
N ARG A 40 1.44 1.12 14.80
CA ARG A 40 -0.01 0.89 14.77
C ARG A 40 -0.45 0.37 13.40
N PHE A 41 0.02 0.98 12.32
CA PHE A 41 -0.28 0.55 10.96
C PHE A 41 0.17 -0.89 10.71
N VAL A 42 1.42 -1.24 11.03
CA VAL A 42 1.94 -2.61 10.85
C VAL A 42 1.14 -3.61 11.67
N LYS A 43 0.72 -3.25 12.89
CA LYS A 43 -0.15 -4.09 13.73
C LYS A 43 -1.50 -4.33 13.07
N ASP A 44 -2.13 -3.28 12.53
CA ASP A 44 -3.44 -3.37 11.88
C ASP A 44 -3.38 -4.15 10.56
N VAL A 45 -2.30 -3.99 9.78
CA VAL A 45 -2.00 -4.80 8.57
C VAL A 45 -1.94 -6.28 8.93
N LYS A 46 -1.13 -6.65 9.93
CA LYS A 46 -0.99 -8.05 10.37
C LYS A 46 -2.30 -8.61 10.92
N ARG A 47 -3.03 -7.82 11.73
CA ARG A 47 -4.34 -8.22 12.28
C ARG A 47 -5.38 -8.49 11.18
N SER A 48 -5.26 -7.77 10.06
CA SER A 48 -6.15 -7.92 8.91
C SER A 48 -5.75 -9.09 7.99
N GLY A 49 -4.66 -9.81 8.30
CA GLY A 49 -4.15 -10.90 7.47
C GLY A 49 -3.47 -10.42 6.18
N LEU A 50 -3.05 -9.15 6.14
CA LEU A 50 -2.36 -8.55 5.00
C LEU A 50 -0.84 -8.64 5.19
N ASN A 51 -0.12 -8.60 4.07
CA ASN A 51 1.33 -8.47 4.04
C ASN A 51 1.71 -6.99 4.09
N HIS A 52 2.70 -6.66 4.93
CA HIS A 52 3.27 -5.32 4.95
C HIS A 52 4.36 -5.21 3.88
N SER A 53 4.41 -4.08 3.17
CA SER A 53 5.51 -3.73 2.27
C SER A 53 5.80 -2.24 2.32
N ARG A 54 7.06 -1.87 2.06
CA ARG A 54 7.53 -0.49 2.01
C ARG A 54 8.16 -0.20 0.65
N ILE A 55 7.81 0.93 0.05
CA ILE A 55 8.25 1.32 -1.30
C ILE A 55 8.63 2.81 -1.28
N GLU A 56 9.72 3.16 -1.94
CA GLU A 56 10.08 4.56 -2.20
C GLU A 56 9.30 5.05 -3.42
N ARG A 57 8.73 6.26 -3.32
CA ARG A 57 7.96 6.88 -4.38
C ARG A 57 8.74 8.02 -4.99
N PHE A 58 8.64 8.17 -6.30
CA PHE A 58 9.27 9.23 -7.06
C PHE A 58 8.25 10.07 -7.83
N ASP A 59 8.66 11.27 -8.19
CA ASP A 59 7.87 12.17 -9.02
C ASP A 59 7.65 11.56 -10.40
N GLY A 60 6.40 11.59 -10.87
CA GLY A 60 5.98 10.88 -12.08
C GLY A 60 5.77 9.37 -11.91
N ASP A 61 5.95 8.80 -10.71
CA ASP A 61 5.53 7.43 -10.45
C ASP A 61 4.05 7.27 -10.80
N GLN A 62 3.78 6.42 -11.78
CA GLN A 62 2.43 5.94 -11.97
C GLN A 62 1.98 5.29 -10.67
N PHE A 63 0.75 5.59 -10.23
CA PHE A 63 0.14 4.74 -9.23
C PHE A 63 0.22 3.31 -9.77
N PRO A 64 0.72 2.35 -8.98
CA PRO A 64 0.86 1.00 -9.48
C PRO A 64 -0.47 0.55 -10.08
N GLU A 65 -0.47 -0.05 -11.27
CA GLU A 65 -1.71 -0.39 -12.00
C GLU A 65 -2.70 -1.19 -11.12
N TRP A 66 -2.15 -2.01 -10.21
CA TRP A 66 -2.87 -2.80 -9.22
C TRP A 66 -3.48 -2.03 -8.03
N VAL A 67 -3.28 -0.71 -7.94
CA VAL A 67 -4.00 0.15 -6.99
C VAL A 67 -5.41 0.38 -7.50
N GLY A 68 -6.29 -0.56 -7.16
CA GLY A 68 -7.69 -0.53 -7.57
C GLY A 68 -8.03 -1.44 -8.75
N GLU A 69 -7.04 -2.01 -9.45
CA GLU A 69 -7.31 -3.03 -10.46
C GLU A 69 -7.50 -4.42 -9.82
N LEU A 70 -8.69 -4.96 -10.10
CA LEU A 70 -9.17 -6.27 -9.70
C LEU A 70 -8.44 -7.38 -10.47
N HIS A 71 -7.22 -7.74 -10.04
CA HIS A 71 -6.64 -9.03 -10.42
C HIS A 71 -6.86 -10.08 -9.33
N CYS A 72 -8.09 -10.16 -8.85
CA CYS A 72 -8.58 -11.21 -7.95
C CYS A 72 -8.91 -12.51 -8.71
N ASN A 73 -8.03 -12.88 -9.63
CA ASN A 73 -8.16 -14.10 -10.43
C ASN A 73 -7.90 -15.35 -9.59
N ASP A 74 -7.15 -15.21 -8.50
CA ASP A 74 -6.98 -16.27 -7.52
C ASP A 74 -8.17 -16.33 -6.56
N ALA A 75 -8.92 -17.42 -6.62
CA ALA A 75 -10.05 -17.69 -5.73
C ALA A 75 -9.65 -17.87 -4.26
N GLN A 76 -8.37 -18.15 -4.00
CA GLN A 76 -7.81 -18.27 -2.64
C GLN A 76 -7.36 -16.91 -2.08
N CYS A 77 -7.20 -15.88 -2.92
CA CYS A 77 -6.79 -14.55 -2.47
C CYS A 77 -7.93 -13.84 -1.71
N GLN A 78 -7.61 -13.28 -0.54
CA GLN A 78 -8.57 -12.54 0.30
C GLN A 78 -9.02 -11.19 -0.30
N CYS A 79 -8.53 -10.82 -1.47
CA CYS A 79 -8.81 -9.54 -2.10
C CYS A 79 -10.31 -9.30 -2.35
N ARG A 80 -11.12 -10.34 -2.62
CA ARG A 80 -12.59 -10.22 -2.73
C ARG A 80 -13.26 -9.65 -1.48
N ARG A 81 -12.66 -9.79 -0.30
CA ARG A 81 -13.16 -9.20 0.95
C ARG A 81 -13.02 -7.68 0.99
N PHE A 82 -12.06 -7.14 0.23
CA PHE A 82 -11.70 -5.72 0.21
C PHE A 82 -12.14 -5.01 -1.07
N LEU A 83 -12.42 -5.78 -2.12
CA LEU A 83 -13.14 -5.29 -3.28
C LEU A 83 -14.57 -4.96 -2.89
N ARG A 84 -14.82 -3.69 -2.61
CA ARG A 84 -16.18 -3.16 -2.77
C ARG A 84 -16.49 -3.32 -4.26
N THR A 85 -17.26 -4.34 -4.61
CA THR A 85 -18.04 -4.28 -5.84
C THR A 85 -18.78 -2.95 -5.79
N LYS A 86 -18.46 -2.03 -6.72
CA LYS A 86 -19.40 -0.98 -7.06
C LYS A 86 -20.67 -1.75 -7.45
N GLN A 87 -21.63 -1.86 -6.53
CA GLN A 87 -22.98 -2.19 -6.93
C GLN A 87 -23.35 -1.11 -7.95
N ALA A 88 -23.76 -1.59 -9.13
CA ALA A 88 -24.09 -0.83 -10.31
C ALA A 88 -25.12 0.27 -10.03
#